data_AF-A0A8I0L2T4-F1
#
_entry.id   AF-A0A8I0L2T4-F1
#
_cell.length_a   1.000
_cell.length_b   1.000
_cell.length_c   1.000
_cell.angle_alpha   90.00
_cell.angle_beta   90.00
_cell.angle_gamma   90.00
#
_symmetry.space_group_name_H-M   'P 1'
#
loop_
_entity.id
_entity.type
_entity.pdbx_description
1 polymer ?
#
loop_
_entity_poly.entity_id
_entity_poly.type
_entity_poly.pdbx_seq_one_letter_code
_entity_poly.pdbx_strand_id
1 'polypeptide(L)' 'MSTFPLRIGTPDGLLYEGEVARLVCRTINGDLAILPRHCNYCTALGMGEAHIILEDGSRKNAACIGGMLSVMNGTC' A
#
# COMPACT_ATOMS: atom_id res chain seq x y z
N MET A 1 6.42 -9.30 13.62
CA MET A 1 6.84 -9.13 12.20
C MET A 1 7.40 -7.72 12.07
N SER A 2 8.29 -7.40 11.12
CA SER A 2 8.64 -5.99 10.88
C SER A 2 7.47 -5.25 10.21
N THR A 3 7.30 -3.97 10.49
CA THR A 3 6.29 -3.09 9.88
C THR A 3 6.93 -1.95 9.09
N PHE A 4 6.12 -1.20 8.36
CA PHE A 4 6.49 0.08 7.76
C PHE A 4 5.32 1.07 7.82
N PRO A 5 5.59 2.38 7.84
CA PRO A 5 4.56 3.41 7.80
C PRO A 5 3.92 3.44 6.41
N LEU A 6 2.59 3.40 6.39
CA LEU A 6 1.77 3.49 5.19
C LEU A 6 0.74 4.61 5.31
N ARG A 7 0.63 5.44 4.27
CA ARG A 7 -0.47 6.40 4.11
C ARG A 7 -1.26 6.12 2.84
N ILE A 8 -2.58 6.02 2.97
CA ILE A 8 -3.51 5.89 1.85
C ILE A 8 -4.41 7.12 1.83
N GLY A 9 -4.29 7.91 0.77
CA GLY A 9 -5.06 9.14 0.57
C GLY A 9 -5.82 9.14 -0.75
N THR A 10 -6.91 9.91 -0.76
CA THR A 10 -7.67 10.31 -1.95
C THR A 10 -7.79 11.84 -1.94
N PRO A 11 -8.21 12.47 -3.05
CA PRO A 11 -8.49 13.91 -3.06
C PRO A 11 -9.48 14.34 -1.97
N ASP A 12 -10.40 13.44 -1.55
CA ASP A 12 -11.40 13.71 -0.51
C ASP A 12 -10.85 13.58 0.91
N GLY A 13 -9.66 12.99 1.08
CA GLY A 13 -9.00 12.88 2.38
C GLY A 13 -8.20 11.60 2.60
N LEU A 14 -7.69 11.47 3.82
CA LEU A 14 -6.86 10.36 4.26
C LEU A 14 -7.74 9.17 4.69
N LEU A 15 -7.62 8.06 3.98
CA LEU A 15 -8.37 6.82 4.26
C LEU A 15 -7.68 5.97 5.31
N TYR A 16 -6.35 5.98 5.33
CA TYR A 16 -5.54 5.22 6.27
C TYR A 16 -4.20 5.88 6.53
N GLU A 17 -3.76 5.82 7.79
CA GLU A 17 -2.41 6.14 8.21
C GLU A 17 -2.04 5.23 9.38
N GLY A 18 -0.91 4.55 9.28
CA GLY A 18 -0.42 3.68 10.33
C GLY A 18 0.64 2.70 9.89
N GLU A 19 1.07 1.86 10.82
CA GLU A 19 2.04 0.79 10.58
C GLU A 19 1.37 -0.45 10.01
N VAL A 20 1.94 -1.00 8.94
CA VAL A 20 1.49 -2.25 8.31
C VAL A 20 2.62 -3.23 8.14
N ALA A 21 2.31 -4.52 8.18
CA ALA A 21 3.25 -5.59 7.87
C ALA A 21 3.37 -5.83 6.36
N ARG A 22 2.31 -5.55 5.59
CA ARG A 22 2.26 -5.76 4.14
C ARG A 22 1.18 -4.91 3.46
N LEU A 23 1.46 -4.39 2.28
CA LEU A 23 0.46 -3.86 1.34
C LEU A 23 0.46 -4.73 0.08
N VAL A 24 -0.72 -5.06 -0.43
CA VAL A 24 -0.89 -5.74 -1.72
C VAL A 24 -1.87 -4.93 -2.56
N CYS A 25 -1.52 -4.64 -3.81
CA CYS A 25 -2.35 -3.87 -4.72
C CYS A 25 -2.06 -4.20 -6.17
N ARG A 26 -3.01 -3.88 -7.06
CA ARG A 26 -2.83 -3.97 -8.51
C ARG A 26 -2.19 -2.71 -9.05
N THR A 27 -1.09 -2.87 -9.78
CA THR A 27 -0.42 -1.81 -10.55
C THR A 27 -0.79 -1.93 -12.02
N ILE A 28 -0.38 -0.96 -12.85
CA ILE A 28 -0.52 -1.06 -14.31
C ILE A 28 0.30 -2.22 -14.93
N ASN A 29 1.30 -2.74 -14.21
CA ASN A 29 2.20 -3.80 -14.67
C ASN A 29 1.87 -5.18 -14.04
N GLY A 30 0.76 -5.27 -13.28
CA GLY A 30 0.37 -6.48 -12.55
C GLY A 30 0.31 -6.28 -11.04
N ASP A 31 0.13 -7.37 -10.30
CA ASP A 31 -0.02 -7.34 -8.85
C ASP A 31 1.33 -7.19 -8.15
N LEU A 32 1.35 -6.36 -7.10
CA LEU A 32 2.53 -6.04 -6.32
C LEU A 32 2.26 -6.19 -4.83
N ALA A 33 3.25 -6.65 -4.09
CA ALA A 33 3.27 -6.63 -2.65
C ALA A 33 4.45 -5.78 -2.14
N ILE A 34 4.17 -4.79 -1.28
CA ILE A 34 5.18 -4.02 -0.55
C ILE A 34 5.36 -4.64 0.83
N LEU A 35 6.61 -4.94 1.16
CA LEU A 35 7.04 -5.45 2.45
C LEU A 35 8.02 -4.46 3.11
N PRO A 36 8.25 -4.57 4.43
CA PRO A 36 9.25 -3.77 5.12
C PRO A 36 10.61 -3.85 4.44
N ARG A 37 11.28 -2.70 4.27
CA ARG A 37 12.58 -2.56 3.59
C ARG A 37 12.54 -2.82 2.08
N HIS A 38 11.38 -2.66 1.44
CA HIS A 38 11.30 -2.58 -0.02
C HIS A 38 12.18 -1.44 -0.55
N CYS A 39 12.79 -1.63 -1.72
CA CYS A 39 13.57 -0.57 -2.37
C CYS A 39 12.67 0.61 -2.75
N ASN A 40 13.29 1.77 -3.04
CA ASN A 40 12.54 2.91 -3.56
C ASN A 40 11.86 2.51 -4.87
N TYR A 41 10.56 2.78 -4.95
CA TYR A 41 9.72 2.31 -6.03
C TYR A 41 8.56 3.28 -6.25
N CYS A 42 8.23 3.56 -7.50
CA CYS A 42 7.11 4.43 -7.84
C CYS A 42 6.40 3.87 -9.07
N THR A 43 5.08 3.76 -9.01
CA THR A 43 4.28 3.24 -10.11
C THR A 43 2.85 3.75 -10.08
N ALA A 44 2.17 3.68 -11.23
CA ALA A 44 0.74 3.92 -11.31
C ALA A 44 -0.03 2.70 -10.80
N LEU A 45 -1.09 2.96 -10.02
CA LEU A 45 -2.03 1.93 -9.59
C LEU A 45 -3.03 1.64 -10.71
N GLY A 46 -3.38 0.36 -10.86
CA GLY A 46 -4.47 -0.08 -11.72
C GLY A 46 -5.79 -0.13 -10.95
N MET A 47 -6.84 -0.61 -11.61
CA MET A 47 -8.12 -0.88 -10.95
C MET A 47 -8.09 -2.28 -10.31
N GLY A 48 -8.52 -2.38 -9.06
CA GLY A 48 -8.61 -3.67 -8.36
C GLY A 48 -8.76 -3.52 -6.84
N GLU A 49 -8.74 -4.66 -6.17
CA GLU A 49 -8.67 -4.70 -4.71
C GLU A 49 -7.25 -4.37 -4.24
N ALA A 50 -7.14 -3.46 -3.28
CA ALA A 50 -5.95 -3.29 -2.45
C ALA A 50 -6.25 -3.82 -1.06
N HIS A 51 -5.28 -4.46 -0.42
CA HIS A 51 -5.42 -4.86 0.96
C HIS A 51 -4.12 -4.70 1.74
N ILE A 52 -4.27 -4.37 3.01
CA ILE A 52 -3.17 -4.26 3.96
C ILE A 52 -3.30 -5.35 5.01
N ILE A 53 -2.16 -5.80 5.51
CA ILE A 53 -2.06 -6.72 6.64
C ILE A 53 -1.36 -5.98 7.77
N LEU A 54 -2.01 -5.96 8.92
CA LEU A 54 -1.48 -5.35 10.13
C LEU A 54 -0.56 -6.34 10.87
N GLU A 55 0.14 -5.86 11.89
CA GLU A 55 1.08 -6.69 12.66
C GLU A 55 0.41 -7.91 13.33
N ASP A 56 -0.85 -7.76 13.75
CA ASP A 56 -1.66 -8.82 14.35
C ASP A 56 -2.20 -9.85 13.33
N GLY A 57 -1.87 -9.67 12.04
CA GLY A 57 -2.35 -10.51 10.94
C GLY A 57 -3.75 -10.16 10.45
N SER A 58 -4.41 -9.17 11.04
CA SER A 58 -5.70 -8.69 10.55
C SER A 58 -5.56 -8.05 9.16
N ARG A 59 -6.61 -8.21 8.35
CA ARG A 59 -6.64 -7.73 6.97
C ARG A 59 -7.67 -6.62 6.82
N LYS A 60 -7.29 -5.52 6.16
CA LYS A 60 -8.21 -4.47 5.70
C LYS A 60 -8.18 -4.40 4.18
N ASN A 61 -9.35 -4.37 3.57
CA ASN A 61 -9.52 -4.34 2.12
C ASN A 61 -10.07 -2.98 1.69
N ALA A 62 -9.68 -2.53 0.51
CA ALA A 62 -10.17 -1.34 -0.14
C ALA A 62 -10.28 -1.57 -1.65
N ALA A 63 -11.25 -0.93 -2.29
CA ALA A 63 -11.27 -0.82 -3.73
C ALA A 63 -10.35 0.33 -4.15
N CYS A 64 -9.42 0.07 -5.06
CA CYS A 64 -8.55 1.06 -5.66
C CYS A 64 -8.90 1.18 -7.15
N ILE A 65 -9.22 2.40 -7.61
CA ILE A 65 -9.63 2.68 -9.00
C ILE A 65 -8.58 3.57 -9.66
N GLY A 66 -7.32 3.13 -9.56
CA GLY A 66 -6.16 3.90 -10.02
C GLY A 66 -5.59 4.86 -8.96
N GLY A 67 -4.53 5.55 -9.35
CA GLY A 67 -3.74 6.43 -8.48
C GLY A 67 -2.24 6.19 -8.64
N MET A 68 -1.48 6.48 -7.60
CA MET A 68 -0.03 6.31 -7.57
C MET A 68 0.38 5.61 -6.28
N LEU A 69 1.37 4.74 -6.38
CA LEU A 69 2.07 4.15 -5.24
C LEU A 69 3.52 4.62 -5.26
N SER A 70 4.01 5.10 -4.11
CA SER A 70 5.38 5.58 -3.94
C SER A 70 5.96 5.03 -2.65
N VAL A 71 7.05 4.28 -2.75
CA VAL A 71 7.87 3.84 -1.64
C VAL A 71 9.17 4.64 -1.69
N MET A 72 9.45 5.41 -0.64
CA MET A 72 10.67 6.22 -0.55
C MET A 72 11.24 6.11 0.87
N ASN A 73 12.50 5.73 0.98
CA ASN A 73 13.24 5.67 2.24
C ASN A 73 12.52 4.84 3.34
N GLY A 74 11.84 3.77 2.94
CA GLY A 74 11.13 2.87 3.85
C GLY A 74 9.70 3.29 4.21
N THR A 75 9.20 4.40 3.67
CA THR A 75 7.82 4.87 3.83
C THR A 75 7.02 4.66 2.57
N CYS A 76 5.75 4.26 2.69
CA CYS A 76 4.82 4.03 1.60
C CYS A 76 3.59 4.94 1.68
#